data_AF-A0AA90TXF7-F1
#
_entry.id   AF-A0AA90TXF7-F1
#
_cell.length_a   1.000
_cell.length_b   1.000
_cell.length_c   1.000
_cell.angle_alpha   90.00
_cell.angle_beta   90.00
_cell.angle_gamma   90.00
#
_symmetry.space_group_name_H-M   'P 1'
#
loop_
_entity.id
_entity.type
_entity.pdbx_description
1 polymer ?
#
loop_
_entity_poly.entity_id
_entity_poly.type
_entity_poly.pdbx_seq_one_letter_code
_entity_poly.pdbx_strand_id
1 'polypeptide(L)'
;MKQLYTDNKAVSTSVGFILTFVITIITFILVMQSSYGLMDQAEHTVMREEFEIHGNNIALQLTKIDTMVGIVNNGGGEIVEHRSELMVPIKIANEYYYVEFSNQTREIIFESNERSETRVQVAFDIENTNIMSTTLSSASGDHFLLYNSTSNVIEIY
;
A
#
# COMPACT_ATOMS: atom_id res chain seq x y z
N MET A 1 -51.30 -43.42 34.50
CA MET A 1 -50.10 -42.60 34.17
C MET A 1 -49.31 -43.27 33.06
N LYS A 2 -49.73 -43.15 31.79
CA LYS A 2 -49.02 -43.81 30.68
C LYS A 2 -49.30 -43.09 29.37
N GLN A 3 -48.80 -41.86 29.23
CA GLN A 3 -48.90 -41.13 27.96
C GLN A 3 -47.78 -40.09 27.74
N LEU A 4 -46.70 -40.15 28.52
CA LEU A 4 -45.56 -39.23 28.38
C LEU A 4 -44.43 -39.77 27.48
N TYR A 5 -44.56 -40.97 26.92
CA TYR A 5 -43.46 -41.67 26.25
C TYR A 5 -43.46 -41.65 24.72
N THR A 6 -44.44 -41.01 24.08
CA THR A 6 -44.54 -41.04 22.60
C THR A 6 -45.24 -39.81 22.05
N ASP A 7 -44.82 -38.62 22.49
CA ASP A 7 -45.21 -37.40 21.78
C ASP A 7 -44.22 -37.16 20.62
N ASN A 8 -44.46 -37.87 19.52
CA ASN A 8 -43.69 -37.71 18.27
C ASN A 8 -43.74 -36.26 17.75
N LYS A 9 -44.74 -35.45 18.14
CA LYS A 9 -44.76 -34.03 17.79
C LYS A 9 -43.70 -33.25 18.56
N ALA A 10 -43.56 -33.49 19.87
CA ALA A 10 -42.53 -32.84 20.67
C ALA A 10 -41.11 -33.18 20.15
N VAL A 11 -40.86 -34.45 19.82
CA VAL A 11 -39.59 -34.88 19.22
C VAL A 11 -39.36 -34.21 17.85
N SER A 12 -40.38 -34.17 16.99
CA SER A 12 -40.29 -33.51 15.67
C SER A 12 -40.02 -32.01 15.77
N THR A 13 -40.66 -31.31 16.70
CA THR A 13 -40.44 -29.88 16.93
C THR A 13 -39.02 -29.61 17.45
N SER A 14 -38.51 -30.42 18.40
CA SER A 14 -37.14 -30.27 18.90
C SER A 14 -36.09 -30.56 17.81
N VAL A 15 -36.29 -31.60 16.99
CA VAL A 15 -35.39 -31.92 15.88
C VAL A 15 -35.39 -30.81 14.82
N GLY A 16 -36.57 -30.30 14.44
CA GLY A 16 -36.68 -29.19 13.50
C GLY A 16 -36.04 -27.90 14.01
N PHE A 17 -36.17 -27.62 15.31
CA PHE A 17 -35.50 -26.49 15.95
C PHE A 17 -33.97 -26.62 15.92
N ILE A 18 -33.43 -27.77 16.33
CA ILE A 18 -31.98 -28.03 16.33
C ILE A 18 -31.43 -27.94 14.89
N LEU A 19 -32.13 -28.52 13.92
CA LEU A 19 -31.72 -28.47 12.52
C LEU A 19 -31.66 -27.03 12.00
N THR A 20 -32.70 -26.24 12.26
CA THR A 20 -32.75 -24.83 11.84
C THR A 20 -31.67 -24.00 12.51
N PHE A 21 -31.42 -24.25 13.80
CA PHE A 21 -30.36 -23.60 14.57
C PHE A 21 -28.97 -23.89 13.98
N VAL A 22 -28.69 -25.15 13.65
CA VAL A 22 -27.43 -25.56 13.00
C VAL A 22 -27.27 -24.89 11.63
N ILE A 23 -28.33 -24.89 10.80
CA ILE A 23 -28.29 -24.23 9.49
C ILE A 23 -28.02 -22.73 9.63
N THR A 24 -28.62 -22.08 10.62
CA THR A 24 -28.41 -20.65 10.88
C THR A 24 -26.97 -20.36 11.30
N ILE A 25 -26.39 -21.18 12.19
CA ILE A 25 -24.99 -21.05 12.59
C ILE A 25 -24.06 -21.21 11.39
N ILE A 26 -24.25 -22.24 10.57
CA ILE A 26 -23.42 -22.47 9.37
C ILE A 26 -23.54 -21.29 8.41
N THR A 27 -24.76 -20.82 8.17
CA THR A 27 -25.02 -19.67 7.29
C THR A 27 -24.36 -18.40 7.83
N PHE A 28 -24.43 -18.17 9.14
CA PHE A 28 -23.80 -17.03 9.78
C PHE A 28 -22.27 -17.07 9.65
N ILE A 29 -21.65 -18.23 9.87
CA ILE A 29 -20.20 -18.41 9.68
C ILE A 29 -19.79 -18.14 8.23
N LEU A 30 -20.57 -18.63 7.25
CA LEU A 30 -20.31 -18.40 5.83
C LEU A 30 -20.39 -16.91 5.45
N VAL A 31 -21.42 -16.20 5.94
CA VAL A 31 -21.54 -14.76 5.71
C VAL A 31 -20.36 -14.02 6.33
N MET A 32 -19.98 -14.37 7.56
CA MET A 32 -18.84 -13.76 8.25
C MET A 32 -17.53 -13.95 7.47
N GLN A 33 -17.26 -15.17 6.97
CA GLN A 33 -16.09 -15.43 6.14
C GLN A 33 -16.10 -14.62 4.83
N SER A 34 -17.26 -14.54 4.16
CA SER A 34 -17.41 -13.73 2.95
C SER A 34 -17.12 -12.25 3.24
N SER A 35 -17.62 -11.72 4.35
CA SER A 35 -17.34 -10.34 4.77
C SER A 35 -15.86 -10.11 5.02
N TYR A 36 -15.15 -11.05 5.65
CA TYR A 36 -13.70 -10.93 5.83
C TYR A 36 -12.94 -10.94 4.50
N GLY A 37 -13.30 -11.82 3.56
CA GLY A 37 -12.68 -11.83 2.24
C GLY A 37 -12.88 -10.53 1.46
N LEU A 38 -14.09 -9.94 1.53
CA LEU A 38 -14.37 -8.65 0.90
C LEU A 38 -13.59 -7.49 1.54
N MET A 39 -13.44 -7.52 2.87
CA MET A 39 -12.66 -6.52 3.61
C MET A 39 -11.19 -6.55 3.18
N ASP A 40 -10.61 -7.75 3.13
CA ASP A 40 -9.23 -7.99 2.74
C ASP A 40 -8.94 -7.49 1.30
N GLN A 41 -9.85 -7.81 0.38
CA GLN A 41 -9.76 -7.32 -1.00
C GLN A 41 -9.89 -5.80 -1.10
N ALA A 42 -10.74 -5.19 -0.27
CA ALA A 42 -10.88 -3.73 -0.23
C ALA A 42 -9.61 -3.06 0.32
N GLU A 43 -9.00 -3.61 1.37
CA GLU A 43 -7.72 -3.14 1.92
C GLU A 43 -6.60 -3.19 0.88
N HIS A 44 -6.50 -4.28 0.12
CA HIS A 44 -5.55 -4.41 -0.99
C HIS A 44 -5.79 -3.41 -2.11
N THR A 45 -7.05 -3.17 -2.45
CA THR A 45 -7.41 -2.19 -3.49
C THR A 45 -7.01 -0.77 -3.08
N VAL A 46 -7.36 -0.38 -1.85
CA VAL A 46 -6.99 0.92 -1.30
C VAL A 46 -5.47 1.06 -1.20
N MET A 47 -4.77 0.02 -0.75
CA MET A 47 -3.31 0.05 -0.67
C MET A 47 -2.66 0.25 -2.03
N ARG A 48 -3.14 -0.45 -3.06
CA ARG A 48 -2.67 -0.29 -4.43
C ARG A 48 -2.91 1.13 -4.95
N GLU A 49 -4.11 1.67 -4.76
CA GLU A 49 -4.45 3.03 -5.19
C GLU A 49 -3.58 4.08 -4.50
N GLU A 50 -3.38 3.97 -3.18
CA GLU A 50 -2.52 4.86 -2.41
C GLU A 50 -1.06 4.76 -2.84
N PHE A 51 -0.54 3.55 -3.11
CA PHE A 51 0.80 3.37 -3.67
C PHE A 51 0.94 4.04 -5.05
N GLU A 52 -0.06 3.93 -5.92
CA GLU A 52 -0.05 4.61 -7.22
C GLU A 52 -0.10 6.14 -7.06
N ILE A 53 -0.94 6.67 -6.18
CA ILE A 53 -1.06 8.11 -5.92
C ILE A 53 0.26 8.66 -5.36
N HIS A 54 0.81 8.03 -4.33
CA HIS A 54 2.06 8.46 -3.71
C HIS A 54 3.23 8.30 -4.68
N GLY A 55 3.36 7.16 -5.35
CA GLY A 55 4.41 6.95 -6.34
C GLY A 55 4.39 7.98 -7.46
N ASN A 56 3.20 8.32 -7.99
CA ASN A 56 3.07 9.37 -9.00
C ASN A 56 3.44 10.75 -8.45
N ASN A 57 3.07 11.06 -7.21
CA ASN A 57 3.47 12.32 -6.58
C ASN A 57 4.99 12.44 -6.46
N ILE A 58 5.65 11.36 -6.01
CA ILE A 58 7.11 11.33 -5.90
C ILE A 58 7.77 11.46 -7.27
N ALA A 59 7.29 10.73 -8.28
CA ALA A 59 7.78 10.85 -9.66
C ALA A 59 7.66 12.30 -10.16
N LEU A 60 6.54 12.98 -9.91
CA LEU A 60 6.36 14.38 -10.26
C LEU A 60 7.31 15.31 -9.50
N GLN A 61 7.61 15.04 -8.23
CA GLN A 61 8.60 15.81 -7.48
C GLN A 61 10.00 15.63 -8.05
N LEU A 62 10.39 14.41 -8.41
CA LEU A 62 11.67 14.11 -9.06
C LEU A 62 11.80 14.84 -10.40
N THR A 63 10.78 14.77 -11.27
CA THR A 63 10.77 15.48 -12.55
C THR A 63 10.82 17.01 -12.38
N LYS A 64 10.19 17.56 -11.34
CA LYS A 64 10.29 19.00 -11.01
C LYS A 64 11.72 19.39 -10.62
N ILE A 65 12.38 18.60 -9.78
CA ILE A 65 13.77 18.82 -9.40
C ILE A 65 14.66 18.76 -10.65
N ASP A 66 14.50 17.71 -11.46
CA ASP A 66 15.27 17.52 -12.69
C ASP A 66 15.11 18.69 -13.67
N THR A 67 13.87 19.13 -13.90
CA THR A 67 13.56 20.27 -14.77
C THR A 67 14.16 21.56 -14.21
N MET A 68 14.07 21.79 -12.91
CA MET A 68 14.65 22.96 -12.25
C MET A 68 16.17 22.99 -12.44
N VAL A 69 16.84 21.86 -12.20
CA VAL A 69 18.29 21.70 -12.42
C VAL A 69 18.64 21.98 -13.88
N GLY A 70 17.90 21.40 -14.84
CA GLY A 70 18.09 21.64 -16.27
C GLY A 70 17.96 23.11 -16.66
N ILE A 71 16.92 23.82 -16.17
CA ILE A 71 16.72 25.25 -16.45
C ILE A 71 17.86 26.09 -15.88
N VAL A 72 18.26 25.84 -14.63
CA VAL A 72 19.30 26.64 -13.97
C VAL A 72 20.67 26.42 -14.62
N ASN A 73 21.02 25.17 -14.92
CA ASN A 73 22.28 24.84 -15.59
C ASN A 73 22.34 25.47 -16.99
N ASN A 74 21.24 25.41 -17.77
CA ASN A 74 21.17 26.04 -19.09
C ASN A 74 21.22 27.58 -19.01
N GLY A 75 20.74 28.17 -17.91
CA GLY A 75 20.82 29.60 -17.64
C GLY A 75 22.17 30.08 -17.11
N GLY A 76 23.15 29.19 -16.93
CA GLY A 76 24.47 29.51 -16.36
C GLY A 76 24.47 29.75 -14.85
N GLY A 77 23.41 29.34 -14.15
CA GLY A 77 23.34 29.34 -12.70
C GLY A 77 23.75 27.98 -12.11
N GLU A 78 23.93 27.95 -10.79
CA GLU A 78 24.25 26.73 -10.05
C GLU A 78 23.27 26.58 -8.88
N ILE A 79 22.60 25.43 -8.80
CA ILE A 79 21.84 25.02 -7.60
C ILE A 79 22.82 24.28 -6.71
N VAL A 80 23.21 24.86 -5.57
CA VAL A 80 24.18 24.24 -4.66
C VAL A 80 23.55 23.05 -3.92
N GLU A 81 22.33 23.23 -3.39
CA GLU A 81 21.62 22.21 -2.64
C GLU A 81 20.12 22.47 -2.72
N HIS A 82 19.32 21.42 -2.92
CA HIS A 82 17.86 21.49 -2.84
C HIS A 82 17.32 20.35 -2.00
N ARG A 83 16.64 20.68 -0.90
CA ARG A 83 15.99 19.73 0.00
C ARG A 83 14.48 19.83 -0.14
N SER A 84 13.83 18.71 -0.40
CA SER A 84 12.37 18.58 -0.45
C SER A 84 11.91 17.49 0.51
N GLU A 85 10.86 17.75 1.27
CA GLU A 85 10.25 16.75 2.15
C GLU A 85 9.46 15.73 1.32
N LEU A 86 9.67 14.45 1.61
CA LEU A 86 8.95 13.34 0.99
C LEU A 86 7.75 12.99 1.88
N MET A 87 6.61 13.59 1.59
CA MET A 87 5.37 13.33 2.34
C MET A 87 4.77 11.97 1.95
N VAL A 88 5.17 10.94 2.68
CA VAL A 88 4.61 9.59 2.59
C VAL A 88 4.07 9.15 3.96
N PRO A 89 2.88 8.52 4.01
CA PRO A 89 2.29 8.08 5.28
C PRO A 89 3.10 6.94 5.90
N ILE A 90 3.13 6.88 7.24
CA ILE A 90 3.82 5.79 7.97
C ILE A 90 3.16 4.43 7.67
N LYS A 91 1.84 4.43 7.47
CA LYS A 91 1.04 3.24 7.17
C LYS A 91 -0.01 3.50 6.11
N ILE A 92 -0.25 2.50 5.27
CA ILE A 92 -1.34 2.46 4.29
C ILE A 92 -2.13 1.18 4.56
N ALA A 93 -3.46 1.27 4.63
CA ALA A 93 -4.33 0.15 5.04
C ALA A 93 -3.86 -0.53 6.34
N ASN A 94 -3.36 0.27 7.31
CA ASN A 94 -2.81 -0.17 8.60
C ASN A 94 -1.53 -1.03 8.54
N GLU A 95 -0.93 -1.21 7.36
CA GLU A 95 0.33 -1.94 7.16
C GLU A 95 1.51 -0.99 6.90
N TYR A 96 2.70 -1.40 7.33
CA TYR A 96 3.96 -0.77 6.93
C TYR A 96 4.39 -1.30 5.55
N TYR A 97 5.15 -0.50 4.82
CA TYR A 97 5.57 -0.81 3.47
C TYR A 97 7.01 -0.35 3.20
N TYR A 98 7.55 -0.80 2.08
CA TYR A 98 8.84 -0.40 1.56
C TYR A 98 8.69 0.32 0.24
N VAL A 99 9.59 1.28 0.01
CA VAL A 99 9.71 2.00 -1.25
C VAL A 99 11.13 1.83 -1.75
N GLU A 100 11.27 1.14 -2.87
CA GLU A 100 12.54 0.99 -3.57
C GLU A 100 12.61 1.99 -4.72
N PHE A 101 13.72 2.70 -4.81
CA PHE A 101 14.07 3.58 -5.90
C PHE A 101 15.18 2.92 -6.70
N SER A 102 14.98 2.74 -8.00
CA SER A 102 15.97 2.13 -8.89
C SER A 102 16.33 3.08 -10.02
N ASN A 103 17.60 3.52 -10.06
CA ASN A 103 18.12 4.33 -11.16
C ASN A 103 18.28 3.52 -12.46
N GLN A 104 18.45 2.19 -12.37
CA GLN A 104 18.66 1.34 -13.54
C GLN A 104 17.37 1.10 -14.32
N THR A 105 16.27 0.84 -13.60
CA THR A 105 14.96 0.60 -14.21
C THR A 105 14.14 1.87 -14.36
N ARG A 106 14.55 2.97 -13.72
CA ARG A 106 13.81 4.25 -13.64
C ARG A 106 12.40 4.06 -13.05
N GLU A 107 12.32 3.24 -12.01
CA GLU A 107 11.08 2.87 -11.36
C GLU A 107 11.15 3.10 -9.85
N ILE A 108 10.04 3.53 -9.29
CA ILE A 108 9.72 3.54 -7.86
C ILE A 108 8.83 2.33 -7.61
N ILE A 109 9.25 1.45 -6.71
CA ILE A 109 8.56 0.20 -6.42
C ILE A 109 8.06 0.27 -4.99
N PHE A 110 6.74 0.24 -4.83
CA PHE A 110 6.08 0.10 -3.54
C PHE A 110 5.77 -1.38 -3.30
N GLU A 111 6.11 -1.86 -2.11
CA GLU A 111 5.88 -3.24 -1.68
C GLU A 111 5.42 -3.27 -0.22
N SER A 112 4.34 -3.99 0.07
CA SER A 112 3.87 -4.17 1.45
C SER A 112 4.73 -5.19 2.22
N ASN A 113 4.88 -4.96 3.54
CA ASN A 113 5.83 -5.71 4.38
C ASN A 113 5.47 -7.19 4.57
N GLU A 114 4.18 -7.53 4.70
CA GLU A 114 3.75 -8.89 5.08
C GLU A 114 3.06 -9.66 3.95
N ARG A 115 2.74 -9.01 2.82
CA ARG A 115 1.95 -9.61 1.76
C ARG A 115 2.49 -9.23 0.39
N SER A 116 3.26 -10.13 -0.22
CA SER A 116 3.77 -10.01 -1.60
C SER A 116 2.70 -9.85 -2.70
N GLU A 117 1.43 -9.58 -2.36
CA GLU A 117 0.33 -9.40 -3.31
C GLU A 117 0.24 -7.97 -3.82
N THR A 118 0.62 -6.96 -3.02
CA THR A 118 0.50 -5.55 -3.44
C THR A 118 1.85 -4.94 -3.75
N ARG A 119 2.27 -5.13 -5.01
CA ARG A 119 3.43 -4.47 -5.60
C ARG A 119 2.99 -3.49 -6.68
N VAL A 120 3.41 -2.24 -6.54
CA VAL A 120 3.13 -1.19 -7.52
C VAL A 120 4.43 -0.62 -8.03
N GLN A 121 4.54 -0.51 -9.35
CA GLN A 121 5.69 0.07 -10.03
C GLN A 121 5.24 1.37 -10.70
N VAL A 122 5.92 2.45 -10.37
CA VAL A 122 5.69 3.76 -10.97
C VAL A 122 6.97 4.20 -11.66
N ALA A 123 6.92 4.35 -12.98
CA ALA A 123 8.04 4.87 -13.74
C ALA A 123 8.21 6.39 -13.49
N PHE A 124 9.45 6.84 -13.48
CA PHE A 124 9.78 8.27 -13.46
C PHE A 124 10.72 8.60 -14.62
N ASP A 125 10.67 9.85 -15.07
CA ASP A 125 11.55 10.33 -16.13
C ASP A 125 12.38 11.52 -15.61
N ILE A 126 13.70 11.32 -15.66
CA ILE A 126 14.73 12.29 -15.30
C ILE A 126 15.81 12.23 -16.39
N GLU A 127 16.20 13.39 -16.91
CA GLU A 127 17.15 13.51 -18.01
C GLU A 127 18.44 14.21 -17.59
N ASN A 128 18.35 15.16 -16.67
CA ASN A 128 19.44 16.06 -16.29
C ASN A 128 20.20 15.58 -15.06
N THR A 129 19.57 14.74 -14.24
CA THR A 129 20.06 14.27 -12.93
C THR A 129 19.97 12.74 -12.83
N ASN A 130 20.70 12.15 -11.88
CA ASN A 130 20.58 10.74 -11.51
C ASN A 130 19.91 10.61 -10.15
N ILE A 131 19.32 9.45 -9.86
CA ILE A 131 18.83 9.13 -8.51
C ILE A 131 19.74 8.09 -7.84
N MET A 132 19.90 8.18 -6.53
CA MET A 132 20.55 7.14 -5.75
C MET A 132 19.58 5.98 -5.56
N SER A 133 19.94 4.78 -6.02
CA SER A 133 19.13 3.60 -5.74
C SER A 133 19.14 3.29 -4.24
N THR A 134 17.97 3.24 -3.62
CA THR A 134 17.84 2.97 -2.18
C THR A 134 16.47 2.36 -1.87
N THR A 135 16.35 1.72 -0.71
CA THR A 135 15.10 1.18 -0.20
C THR A 135 14.77 1.86 1.12
N LEU A 136 13.61 2.49 1.19
CA LEU A 136 13.08 3.11 2.40
C LEU A 136 12.05 2.20 3.04
N SER A 137 12.02 2.18 4.37
CA SER A 137 10.90 1.60 5.14
C SER A 137 9.99 2.72 5.62
N SER A 138 8.68 2.57 5.47
CA SER A 138 7.71 3.55 5.99
C SER A 138 7.74 3.67 7.52
N ALA A 139 8.34 2.69 8.22
CA ALA A 139 8.53 2.72 9.67
C ALA A 139 9.64 3.69 10.13
N SER A 140 10.48 4.19 9.21
CA SER A 140 11.65 5.03 9.51
C SER A 140 11.28 6.47 9.91
N GLY A 141 10.05 6.91 9.65
CA GLY A 141 9.57 8.26 9.94
C GLY A 141 9.66 9.20 8.74
N ASP A 142 10.10 10.43 8.98
CA ASP A 142 10.14 11.47 7.94
C ASP A 142 11.24 11.20 6.92
N HIS A 143 10.87 11.31 5.65
CA HIS A 143 11.77 11.11 4.53
C HIS A 143 12.02 12.41 3.77
N PHE A 144 13.18 12.55 3.14
CA PHE A 144 13.53 13.72 2.35
C PHE A 144 14.37 13.39 1.12
N LEU A 145 14.16 14.18 0.08
CA LEU A 145 14.94 14.20 -1.15
C LEU A 145 15.98 15.31 -1.04
N LEU A 146 17.23 14.98 -1.36
CA LEU A 146 18.35 15.90 -1.35
C LEU A 146 19.07 15.87 -2.69
N TYR A 147 19.04 16.98 -3.43
CA TYR A 147 19.85 17.13 -4.62
C TYR A 147 21.25 17.66 -4.26
N ASN A 148 22.27 16.92 -4.70
CA ASN A 148 23.68 17.28 -4.54
C ASN A 148 24.27 17.71 -5.90
N SER A 149 24.69 18.98 -6.00
CA SER A 149 25.21 19.58 -7.23
C SER A 149 26.55 19.00 -7.66
N THR A 150 27.36 18.51 -6.71
CA THR A 150 28.72 18.02 -6.98
C THR A 150 28.70 16.66 -7.65
N SER A 151 27.79 15.78 -7.23
CA SER A 151 27.61 14.45 -7.82
C SER A 151 26.53 14.42 -8.90
N ASN A 152 25.70 15.47 -8.99
CA ASN A 152 24.52 15.53 -9.84
C ASN A 152 23.53 14.38 -9.57
N VAL A 153 23.38 14.04 -8.30
CA VAL A 153 22.55 12.92 -7.81
C VAL A 153 21.50 13.44 -6.82
N ILE A 154 20.29 12.91 -6.94
CA ILE A 154 19.22 13.03 -5.95
C ILE A 154 19.38 11.86 -4.97
N GLU A 155 19.76 12.19 -3.74
CA GLU A 155 19.84 11.29 -2.61
C GLU A 155 18.51 11.25 -1.86
N ILE A 156 18.17 10.10 -1.31
CA ILE A 156 16.90 9.88 -0.62
C ILE A 156 17.21 9.29 0.75
N TYR A 157 16.64 9.92 1.78
CA TYR A 157 16.81 9.58 3.19
C TYR A 157 15.46 9.39 3.86
#